data_AF-A0A1B6JFW9-F1
#
_entry.id   AF-A0A1B6JFW9-F1
#
_cell.length_a   1.000
_cell.length_b   1.000
_cell.length_c   1.000
_cell.angle_alpha   90.00
_cell.angle_beta   90.00
_cell.angle_gamma   90.00
#
_symmetry.space_group_name_H-M   'P 1'
#
loop_
_entity.id
_entity.type
_entity.pdbx_description
1 polymer ?
#
loop_
_entity_poly.entity_id
_entity_poly.type
_entity_poly.pdbx_seq_one_letter_code
_entity_poly.pdbx_strand_id
1 'polypeptide(L)'
;MFWHEDCLKCGCCDCRLGEVGSTLYTKANLILCRRDYLRLFGSTGYCAACSKVIPAFEMVMRARSNVYHLECFACQQCNHRFCVGDRFYLCDNKILCEYDYEER
;
A
#
# COMPACT_ATOMS: atom_id res chain seq x y z
N MET A 1 -29.94 4.19 -11.42
CA MET A 1 -29.04 4.11 -12.59
C MET A 1 -28.91 2.65 -12.96
N PHE A 2 -29.03 2.32 -14.25
CA PHE A 2 -28.85 0.97 -14.77
C PHE A 2 -27.79 1.03 -15.86
N TRP A 3 -26.94 0.01 -15.92
CA TRP A 3 -25.86 -0.10 -16.89
C TRP A 3 -25.89 -1.50 -17.48
N HIS A 4 -25.56 -1.61 -18.78
CA HIS A 4 -25.15 -2.91 -19.31
C HIS A 4 -23.82 -3.31 -18.69
N GLU A 5 -23.62 -4.61 -18.50
CA GLU A 5 -22.42 -5.20 -17.91
C GLU A 5 -21.14 -4.68 -18.60
N ASP A 6 -21.15 -4.61 -19.93
CA ASP A 6 -20.02 -4.13 -20.73
C ASP A 6 -19.86 -2.61 -20.79
N CYS A 7 -20.87 -1.83 -20.38
CA CYS A 7 -20.83 -0.36 -20.47
C CYS A 7 -20.30 0.30 -19.20
N LEU A 8 -20.31 -0.41 -18.06
CA LEU A 8 -19.83 0.13 -16.79
C LEU A 8 -18.32 -0.07 -16.66
N LYS A 9 -17.55 0.93 -17.12
CA LYS A 9 -16.09 0.88 -17.17
C LYS A 9 -15.42 1.98 -16.35
N CYS A 10 -14.19 1.71 -15.94
CA CYS A 10 -13.31 2.73 -15.35
C CYS A 10 -12.91 3.75 -16.41
N GLY A 11 -13.15 5.04 -16.16
CA GLY A 11 -12.76 6.13 -17.08
C GLY A 11 -11.26 6.37 -17.22
N CYS A 12 -10.39 5.59 -16.55
CA CYS A 12 -8.93 5.69 -16.68
C CYS A 12 -8.25 4.47 -17.30
N CYS A 13 -8.75 3.26 -17.06
CA CYS A 13 -8.13 2.03 -17.55
C CYS A 13 -9.09 1.13 -18.33
N ASP A 14 -10.34 1.57 -18.55
CA ASP A 14 -11.38 0.85 -19.28
C ASP A 14 -11.74 -0.55 -18.74
N CYS A 15 -11.26 -0.91 -17.54
CA CYS A 15 -11.63 -2.17 -16.92
C CYS A 15 -13.13 -2.20 -16.60
N ARG A 16 -13.73 -3.38 -16.75
CA ARG A 16 -15.14 -3.61 -16.44
C ARG A 16 -15.32 -3.61 -14.93
N LEU A 17 -16.01 -2.62 -14.40
CA LEU A 17 -16.09 -2.42 -12.95
C LEU A 17 -16.87 -3.54 -12.27
N GLY A 18 -17.86 -4.13 -12.95
CA GLY A 18 -18.61 -5.29 -12.46
C GLY A 18 -17.77 -6.56 -12.27
N GLU A 19 -16.66 -6.70 -13.02
CA GLU A 19 -15.75 -7.86 -12.91
C GLU A 19 -14.66 -7.62 -11.85
N VAL A 20 -14.18 -6.38 -11.73
CA VAL A 20 -13.05 -6.02 -10.84
C VAL A 20 -13.45 -5.91 -9.38
N GLY A 21 -14.75 -5.68 -9.09
CA GLY A 21 -15.25 -5.73 -7.72
C GLY A 21 -16.70 -5.27 -7.59
N SER A 22 -17.23 -5.32 -6.37
CA SER A 22 -18.62 -4.92 -6.07
C SER A 22 -18.78 -3.42 -5.80
N THR A 23 -17.70 -2.62 -5.93
CA THR A 23 -17.70 -1.18 -5.62
C THR A 23 -17.05 -0.38 -6.73
N LEU A 24 -17.57 0.83 -6.94
CA LEU A 24 -17.04 1.84 -7.85
C LEU A 24 -16.91 3.18 -7.12
N TYR A 25 -16.10 4.07 -7.66
CA TYR A 25 -15.84 5.39 -7.07
C TYR A 25 -16.22 6.48 -8.07
N THR A 26 -16.92 7.52 -7.61
CA THR A 26 -17.29 8.67 -8.43
C THR A 26 -16.63 9.93 -7.88
N LYS A 27 -15.79 10.58 -8.70
CA LYS A 27 -15.13 11.85 -8.34
C LYS A 27 -14.70 12.59 -9.59
N ALA A 28 -14.78 13.92 -9.58
CA ALA A 28 -14.44 14.77 -10.72
C ALA A 28 -15.13 14.35 -12.04
N ASN A 29 -16.41 13.95 -11.96
CA ASN A 29 -17.21 13.43 -13.08
C ASN A 29 -16.65 12.16 -13.76
N LEU A 30 -15.76 11.43 -13.09
CA LEU A 30 -15.26 10.13 -13.53
C LEU A 30 -15.84 9.01 -12.67
N ILE A 31 -16.13 7.87 -13.31
CA ILE A 31 -16.39 6.59 -12.65
C ILE A 31 -15.09 5.78 -12.69
N LEU A 32 -14.57 5.38 -11.53
CA LEU A 32 -13.23 4.82 -11.40
C LEU A 32 -13.23 3.49 -10.64
N CYS A 33 -12.28 2.63 -11.01
CA CYS A 33 -11.93 1.47 -10.20
C CYS A 33 -11.21 1.92 -8.92
N ARG A 34 -11.18 1.05 -7.88
CA ARG A 34 -10.49 1.35 -6.62
C ARG A 34 -9.04 1.78 -6.83
N ARG A 35 -8.31 1.10 -7.72
CA ARG A 35 -6.89 1.37 -8.00
C ARG A 35 -6.68 2.77 -8.58
N ASP A 36 -7.43 3.14 -9.61
CA ASP A 36 -7.31 4.46 -10.25
C ASP A 36 -7.83 5.58 -9.37
N TYR A 37 -8.89 5.33 -8.60
CA TYR A 37 -9.35 6.28 -7.60
C TYR A 37 -8.26 6.59 -6.58
N LEU A 38 -7.60 5.56 -6.02
CA LEU A 38 -6.48 5.74 -5.11
C LEU A 38 -5.29 6.41 -5.79
N ARG A 39 -4.97 6.05 -7.04
CA ARG A 39 -3.89 6.66 -7.81
C ARG A 39 -4.08 8.16 -8.02
N LEU A 40 -5.30 8.60 -8.31
CA LEU A 40 -5.60 10.00 -8.61
C LEU A 40 -5.93 10.84 -7.38
N PHE A 41 -6.58 10.24 -6.37
CA PHE A 41 -7.21 10.97 -5.27
C PHE A 41 -6.89 10.41 -3.89
N GLY A 42 -6.15 9.31 -3.80
CA GLY A 42 -5.74 8.74 -2.53
C GLY A 42 -4.62 9.55 -1.87
N SER A 43 -4.55 9.51 -0.55
CA SER A 43 -3.47 10.15 0.21
C SER A 43 -2.19 9.34 0.09
N THR A 44 -1.12 9.96 -0.40
CA THR A 44 0.23 9.39 -0.41
C THR A 44 0.86 9.43 0.97
N GLY A 45 1.85 8.56 1.22
CA GLY A 45 2.63 8.55 2.46
C GLY A 45 4.13 8.65 2.19
N TYR A 46 4.95 8.59 3.24
CA TYR A 46 6.41 8.50 3.13
C TYR A 46 6.90 7.25 3.85
N CYS A 47 7.76 6.48 3.20
CA CYS A 47 8.37 5.29 3.80
C CYS A 47 9.31 5.69 4.94
N ALA A 48 9.10 5.15 6.14
CA ALA A 48 9.92 5.48 7.30
C ALA A 48 11.37 4.94 7.21
N ALA A 49 11.65 3.98 6.31
CA ALA A 49 13.00 3.44 6.11
C ALA A 49 13.79 4.17 5.01
N CYS A 50 13.18 4.48 3.86
CA CYS A 50 13.89 5.09 2.72
C CYS A 50 13.52 6.57 2.47
N SER A 51 12.57 7.13 3.23
CA SER A 51 12.08 8.50 3.12
C SER A 51 11.49 8.88 1.74
N LYS A 52 11.26 7.90 0.85
CA LYS A 52 10.62 8.13 -0.45
C LYS A 52 9.09 8.11 -0.32
N VAL A 53 8.43 8.80 -1.26
CA VAL A 53 6.96 8.83 -1.35
C VAL A 53 6.42 7.46 -1.69
N ILE A 54 5.40 7.03 -0.95
CA ILE A 54 4.58 5.85 -1.23
C ILE A 54 3.31 6.30 -1.96
N PRO A 55 3.07 5.85 -3.21
CA PRO A 55 1.81 6.06 -3.91
C PRO A 55 0.62 5.45 -3.16
N ALA A 56 -0.53 6.14 -3.16
CA ALA A 56 -1.70 5.71 -2.38
C ALA A 56 -2.34 4.39 -2.82
N PHE A 57 -2.01 3.90 -4.03
CA PHE A 57 -2.48 2.62 -4.55
C PHE A 57 -1.53 1.45 -4.24
N GLU A 58 -0.32 1.73 -3.72
CA GLU A 58 0.67 0.71 -3.44
C GLU A 58 0.35 -0.04 -2.13
N MET A 59 0.69 -1.32 -2.09
CA MET A 59 0.62 -2.11 -0.86
C MET A 59 1.77 -1.72 0.07
N VAL A 60 1.48 -1.64 1.37
CA VAL A 60 2.44 -1.17 2.38
C VAL A 60 2.47 -2.09 3.59
N MET A 61 3.61 -2.13 4.26
CA MET A 61 3.71 -2.66 5.62
C MET A 61 3.48 -1.52 6.61
N ARG A 62 2.74 -1.80 7.69
CA ARG A 62 2.53 -0.87 8.80
C ARG A 62 3.07 -1.46 10.09
N ALA A 63 3.87 -0.69 10.80
CA ALA A 63 4.30 -1.00 12.17
C ALA A 63 4.09 0.23 13.04
N ARG A 64 3.14 0.13 13.99
CA ARG A 64 2.64 1.27 14.78
C ARG A 64 2.19 2.42 13.86
N SER A 65 2.77 3.61 14.02
CA SER A 65 2.50 4.81 13.21
C SER A 65 3.27 4.85 11.89
N ASN A 66 4.23 3.94 11.67
CA ASN A 66 5.13 4.01 10.53
C ASN A 66 4.62 3.15 9.37
N VAL A 67 4.82 3.65 8.15
CA VAL A 67 4.52 2.97 6.89
C VAL A 67 5.81 2.68 6.13
N TYR A 68 5.86 1.55 5.44
CA TYR A 68 7.04 1.10 4.71
C TYR A 68 6.62 0.51 3.36
N HIS A 69 7.44 0.68 2.32
CA HIS A 69 7.33 -0.16 1.12
C HIS A 69 7.53 -1.63 1.52
N LEU A 70 6.93 -2.55 0.77
CA LEU A 70 7.11 -3.99 1.01
C LEU A 70 8.60 -4.39 0.97
N GLU A 71 9.40 -3.76 0.10
CA GLU A 71 10.83 -4.00 -0.01
C GLU A 71 11.68 -3.35 1.07
N CYS A 72 11.17 -2.29 1.70
CA CYS A 72 11.87 -1.58 2.77
C CYS A 72 11.57 -2.16 4.17
N PHE A 73 10.64 -3.11 4.27
CA PHE A 73 10.30 -3.75 5.53
C PHE A 73 11.30 -4.89 5.83
N ALA A 74 12.47 -4.50 6.31
CA ALA A 74 13.60 -5.36 6.64
C ALA A 74 14.33 -4.82 7.88
N CYS A 75 15.14 -5.65 8.53
CA CYS A 75 16.00 -5.21 9.61
C CYS A 75 16.96 -4.14 9.09
N GLN A 76 16.99 -2.96 9.73
CA GLN A 76 17.87 -1.86 9.29
C GLN A 76 19.33 -2.01 9.72
N GLN A 77 19.65 -3.06 10.48
CA GLN A 77 21.02 -3.39 10.88
C GLN A 77 21.64 -4.43 9.94
N CYS A 78 21.00 -5.59 9.75
CA CYS A 78 21.51 -6.66 8.88
C CYS A 78 20.87 -6.76 7.49
N ASN A 79 19.86 -5.93 7.16
CA ASN A 79 19.06 -5.99 5.92
C ASN A 79 18.27 -7.31 5.72
N HIS A 80 18.10 -8.12 6.76
CA HIS A 80 17.28 -9.33 6.69
C HIS A 80 15.80 -8.98 6.44
N ARG A 81 15.21 -9.59 5.41
CA ARG A 81 13.79 -9.40 5.06
C ARG A 81 12.92 -10.33 5.89
N PHE A 82 11.87 -9.80 6.49
CA PHE A 82 10.96 -10.57 7.32
C PHE A 82 10.00 -11.41 6.49
N CYS A 83 9.78 -12.65 6.94
CA CYS A 83 8.73 -13.55 6.51
C CYS A 83 7.52 -13.46 7.46
N VAL A 84 6.38 -13.99 7.00
CA VAL A 84 5.19 -14.10 7.85
C VAL A 84 5.49 -15.02 9.03
N GLY A 85 5.30 -14.51 10.25
CA GLY A 85 5.58 -15.22 11.49
C GLY A 85 6.86 -14.77 12.19
N ASP A 86 7.75 -14.05 11.50
CA ASP A 86 8.98 -13.54 12.09
C ASP A 86 8.70 -12.45 13.14
N ARG A 87 9.48 -12.46 14.22
CA ARG A 87 9.48 -11.41 15.23
C ARG A 87 10.38 -10.26 14.78
N PHE A 88 9.90 -9.05 15.00
CA PHE A 88 10.65 -7.82 14.78
C PHE A 88 10.36 -6.83 15.92
N TYR A 89 11.31 -5.92 16.12
CA TYR A 89 11.27 -4.92 17.17
C TYR A 89 11.38 -3.52 16.55
N LEU A 90 10.65 -2.55 17.11
CA LEU A 90 10.71 -1.16 16.68
C LEU A 90 11.36 -0.32 17.78
N CYS A 91 12.61 0.12 17.55
CA CYS A 91 13.41 0.89 18.50
C CYS A 91 13.92 2.18 17.85
N ASP A 92 13.67 3.34 18.46
CA ASP A 92 14.12 4.64 17.92
C ASP A 92 13.71 4.84 16.45
N ASN A 93 12.48 4.42 16.10
CA ASN A 93 11.95 4.35 14.73
C ASN A 93 12.67 3.42 13.76
N LYS A 94 13.58 2.57 14.25
CA LYS A 94 14.25 1.54 13.46
C LYS A 94 13.64 0.17 13.66
N ILE A 95 13.46 -0.57 12.56
CA ILE A 95 13.02 -1.96 12.61
C ILE A 95 14.25 -2.85 12.72
N LEU A 96 14.26 -3.72 13.73
CA LEU A 96 15.31 -4.71 13.99
C LEU A 96 14.72 -6.12 14.01
N CYS A 97 15.49 -7.12 13.59
CA CYS A 97 15.16 -8.52 13.83
C CYS A 97 15.41 -8.89 15.30
N GLU A 98 14.90 -10.05 15.73
CA GLU A 98 15.10 -10.56 17.09
C GLU A 98 16.59 -10.64 17.46
N TYR A 99 17.40 -11.19 16.56
CA TYR A 99 18.85 -11.32 16.76
C TYR A 99 19.56 -9.97 16.99
N ASP A 100 19.41 -9.01 16.08
CA ASP A 100 20.06 -7.68 16.21
C ASP A 100 19.49 -6.84 17.36
N TYR A 101 18.28 -7.16 17.82
CA TYR A 101 17.69 -6.53 19.00
C TYR A 101 18.29 -7.08 20.30
N GLU A 102 18.55 -8.39 20.36
CA GLU A 102 19.13 -9.06 21.54
C GLU A 102 20.64 -8.82 21.68
N GLU A 103 21.38 -8.64 20.57
CA GLU A 103 22.82 -8.31 20.60
C GLU A 103 23.13 -6.84 20.95
N ARG A 104 22.10 -6.01 21.14
CA ARG A 104 22.22 -4.57 21.44
C ARG A 104 22.39 -4.30 22.94
#